data_AF-A0A350EY78-F1
#
_entry.id   AF-A0A350EY78-F1
#
_cell.length_a   1.000
_cell.length_b   1.000
_cell.length_c   1.000
_cell.angle_alpha   90.00
_cell.angle_beta   90.00
_cell.angle_gamma   90.00
#
_symmetry.space_group_name_H-M   'P 1'
#
loop_
_entity.id
_entity.type
_entity.pdbx_description
1 polymer ?
#
loop_
_entity_poly.entity_id
_entity_poly.type
_entity_poly.pdbx_seq_one_letter_code
_entity_poly.pdbx_strand_id
1 'polypeptide(L)'
;VETGRFSRLIAITSLLLCVACGAAGATFQLGISSAPTVATTNRTLAYTLALTNRTSVGQSNLIVSSSFNARIAFLSANNSSGTAGVEGSAIIYRTPF
;
A
#
# COMPACT_ATOMS: atom_id res chain seq x y z
N VAL A 1 -18.01 -23.43 -6.50
CA VAL A 1 -17.31 -22.24 -5.96
C VAL A 1 -16.64 -21.57 -7.16
N GLU A 2 -17.08 -20.37 -7.54
CA GLU A 2 -16.50 -19.68 -8.70
C GLU A 2 -15.13 -19.13 -8.29
N THR A 3 -14.07 -19.71 -8.86
CA THR A 3 -12.70 -19.24 -8.68
C THR A 3 -12.50 -17.97 -9.52
N GLY A 4 -13.08 -16.86 -9.09
CA GLY A 4 -12.80 -15.55 -9.68
C GLY A 4 -11.37 -15.14 -9.37
N ARG A 5 -10.57 -14.77 -10.38
CA ARG A 5 -9.25 -14.18 -10.15
C ARG A 5 -9.44 -12.78 -9.54
N PHE A 6 -9.12 -12.62 -8.27
CA PHE A 6 -8.98 -11.31 -7.66
C PHE A 6 -7.66 -10.70 -8.12
N SER A 7 -7.74 -9.55 -8.79
CA SER A 7 -6.59 -8.78 -9.23
C SER A 7 -6.40 -7.57 -8.31
N ARG A 8 -5.15 -7.30 -7.95
CA ARG A 8 -4.78 -6.20 -7.05
C ARG A 8 -3.76 -5.29 -7.73
N LEU A 9 -4.02 -3.99 -7.73
CA LEU A 9 -3.10 -2.97 -8.21
C LEU A 9 -2.67 -2.08 -7.05
N ILE A 10 -1.37 -1.96 -6.80
CA ILE A 10 -0.82 -1.09 -5.75
C ILE A 10 -0.10 0.09 -6.38
N ALA A 11 -0.49 1.30 -5.99
CA ALA A 11 0.11 2.56 -6.43
C ALA A 11 0.60 3.36 -5.20
N ILE A 12 1.71 4.07 -5.35
CA ILE A 12 2.24 4.97 -4.32
C ILE A 12 2.15 6.39 -4.88
N THR A 13 1.53 7.28 -4.11
CA THR A 13 1.48 8.71 -4.41
C THR A 13 2.14 9.44 -3.26
N SER A 14 3.15 10.26 -3.54
CA SER A 14 3.92 10.98 -2.52
C SER A 14 4.02 12.46 -2.88
N LEU A 15 3.84 13.34 -1.89
CA LEU A 15 4.19 14.75 -2.02
C LEU A 15 5.58 14.96 -1.41
N LEU A 16 6.59 15.19 -2.24
CA LEU A 16 7.96 15.44 -1.80
C LEU A 16 8.19 16.94 -1.57
N LEU A 17 8.20 17.40 -0.31
CA LEU A 17 8.68 18.73 0.05
C LEU A 17 10.23 18.69 0.16
N CYS A 18 10.94 18.79 -0.98
CA CYS A 18 12.41 18.89 -0.95
C CYS A 18 12.86 20.35 -0.73
N VAL A 19 13.36 20.66 0.48
CA VAL A 19 14.29 21.79 0.70
C VAL A 19 15.73 21.29 0.60
N ALA A 20 16.14 20.95 -0.63
CA ALA A 20 17.51 21.00 -1.17
C ALA A 20 17.64 20.06 -2.39
N CYS A 21 17.94 20.68 -3.53
CA CYS A 21 18.73 20.20 -4.68
C CYS A 21 18.92 18.68 -4.88
N GLY A 22 18.27 18.15 -5.94
CA GLY A 22 18.90 17.17 -6.84
C GLY A 22 18.81 15.68 -6.49
N ALA A 23 17.67 15.04 -6.76
CA ALA A 23 17.62 13.65 -7.23
C ALA A 23 16.20 13.33 -7.76
N ALA A 24 15.99 13.54 -9.06
CA ALA A 24 14.84 12.98 -9.76
C ALA A 24 15.11 11.48 -10.00
N GLY A 25 14.79 10.64 -9.01
CA GLY A 25 14.89 9.19 -9.12
C GLY A 25 14.06 8.55 -8.02
N ALA A 26 12.95 7.90 -8.40
CA ALA A 26 11.95 7.36 -7.50
C ALA A 26 12.56 6.61 -6.31
N THR A 27 12.28 7.09 -5.10
CA THR A 27 13.07 6.78 -3.91
C THR A 27 12.29 6.02 -2.83
N PHE A 28 11.30 5.25 -3.27
CA PHE A 28 10.60 4.28 -2.43
C PHE A 28 10.64 2.90 -3.07
N GLN A 29 10.98 1.90 -2.26
CA GLN A 29 10.80 0.51 -2.62
C GLN A 29 9.50 0.00 -1.98
N LEU A 30 8.66 -0.65 -2.78
CA LEU A 30 7.51 -1.41 -2.33
C LEU A 30 7.81 -2.90 -2.37
N GLY A 31 7.72 -3.56 -1.22
CA GLY A 31 7.75 -5.01 -1.09
C GLY A 31 6.38 -5.55 -0.70
N ILE A 32 6.03 -6.72 -1.24
CA ILE A 32 4.83 -7.45 -0.87
C ILE A 32 5.25 -8.86 -0.47
N SER A 33 4.84 -9.29 0.72
CA SER A 33 5.11 -10.64 1.23
C SER A 33 3.82 -11.30 1.70
N SER A 34 3.82 -12.64 1.72
CA SER A 34 2.68 -13.46 2.18
C SER A 34 1.37 -13.23 1.42
N ALA A 35 1.42 -12.62 0.22
CA ALA A 35 0.23 -12.41 -0.59
C ALA A 35 -0.14 -13.72 -1.31
N PRO A 36 -1.34 -14.29 -1.08
CA PRO A 36 -1.76 -15.47 -1.80
C PRO A 36 -1.89 -15.15 -3.30
N THR A 37 -1.38 -16.04 -4.15
CA THR A 37 -1.39 -15.91 -5.62
C THR A 37 -2.81 -15.84 -6.19
N VAL A 38 -3.78 -16.37 -5.45
CA VAL A 38 -5.21 -16.33 -5.75
C VAL A 38 -5.94 -15.95 -4.47
N ALA A 39 -6.60 -14.78 -4.46
CA ALA A 39 -7.64 -14.55 -3.48
C ALA A 39 -8.92 -15.24 -3.94
N THR A 40 -9.68 -15.84 -3.03
CA THR A 40 -11.00 -16.41 -3.31
C THR A 40 -12.04 -15.55 -2.60
N THR A 41 -13.21 -15.37 -3.22
CA THR A 41 -14.32 -14.61 -2.62
C THR A 41 -14.68 -15.23 -1.26
N ASN A 42 -14.97 -14.39 -0.27
CA ASN A 42 -15.32 -14.78 1.10
C ASN A 42 -14.20 -15.50 1.88
N ARG A 43 -12.93 -15.33 1.48
CA ARG A 43 -11.77 -15.75 2.27
C ARG A 43 -10.97 -14.54 2.74
N THR A 44 -10.43 -14.65 3.95
CA THR A 44 -9.51 -13.65 4.49
C THR A 44 -8.20 -13.68 3.71
N LEU A 45 -7.79 -12.51 3.23
CA LEU A 45 -6.51 -12.32 2.56
C LEU A 45 -5.56 -11.59 3.51
N ALA A 46 -4.54 -12.29 3.99
CA ALA A 46 -3.46 -11.72 4.80
C ALA A 46 -2.26 -11.44 3.90
N TYR A 47 -1.60 -10.29 4.08
CA TYR A 47 -0.37 -9.92 3.36
C TYR A 47 0.37 -8.82 4.12
N THR A 48 1.66 -8.69 3.83
CA THR A 48 2.50 -7.64 4.38
C THR A 48 2.93 -6.70 3.26
N LEU A 49 2.78 -5.39 3.49
CA LEU A 49 3.36 -4.35 2.65
C LEU A 49 4.57 -3.75 3.36
N ALA A 50 5.71 -3.74 2.68
CA ALA A 50 6.92 -3.09 3.14
C ALA A 50 7.18 -1.87 2.27
N LEU A 51 7.09 -0.67 2.87
CA LEU A 51 7.48 0.57 2.21
C LEU A 51 8.83 1.01 2.78
N THR A 52 9.84 1.12 1.92
CA THR A 52 11.20 1.55 2.32
C THR A 52 11.55 2.85 1.63
N ASN A 53 11.75 3.92 2.42
CA ASN A 53 12.37 5.14 1.93
C ASN A 53 13.87 4.87 1.70
N ARG A 54 14.32 5.01 0.45
CA ARG A 54 15.73 4.87 0.06
C ARG A 54 16.41 6.21 -0.18
N THR A 55 15.73 7.33 0.05
CA THR A 55 16.37 8.66 0.03
C THR A 55 17.25 8.85 1.27
N SER A 56 18.09 9.87 1.20
CA SER A 56 18.73 10.51 2.35
C SER A 56 17.82 11.54 3.07
N VAL A 57 16.55 11.71 2.66
CA VAL A 57 15.65 12.78 3.11
C VAL A 57 14.43 12.18 3.82
N GLY A 58 14.03 12.76 4.95
CA GLY A 58 12.75 12.39 5.58
C GLY A 58 11.58 12.68 4.64
N GLN A 59 10.71 11.70 4.40
CA GLN A 59 9.54 11.86 3.55
C GLN A 59 8.27 11.67 4.37
N SER A 60 7.41 12.67 4.33
CA SER A 60 6.12 12.72 5.03
C SER A 60 4.96 12.66 4.04
N ASN A 61 3.74 12.44 4.55
CA ASN A 61 2.50 12.52 3.76
C ASN A 61 2.47 11.59 2.53
N LEU A 62 2.93 10.35 2.71
CA LEU A 62 2.88 9.31 1.69
C LEU A 62 1.53 8.62 1.72
N ILE A 63 0.98 8.36 0.54
CA ILE A 63 -0.26 7.62 0.37
C ILE A 63 0.03 6.39 -0.47
N VAL A 64 -0.09 5.22 0.13
CA VAL A 64 -0.03 3.93 -0.58
C VAL A 64 -1.47 3.44 -0.77
N SER A 65 -1.86 3.19 -2.01
CA SER A 65 -3.19 2.68 -2.37
C SER A 65 -3.07 1.28 -2.92
N SER A 66 -3.81 0.34 -2.35
CA SER A 66 -3.89 -1.06 -2.78
C SER A 66 -5.33 -1.36 -3.19
N SER A 67 -5.60 -1.30 -4.49
CA SER A 67 -6.93 -1.42 -5.09
C SER A 67 -7.24 -2.86 -5.50
N PHE A 68 -8.49 -3.25 -5.32
CA PHE A 68 -9.02 -4.57 -5.67
C PHE A 68 -10.13 -4.42 -6.70
N ASN A 69 -10.27 -5.42 -7.58
CA ASN A 69 -11.35 -5.47 -8.59
C ASN A 69 -12.73 -5.84 -8.01
N ALA A 70 -12.85 -5.95 -6.69
CA ALA A 70 -14.07 -6.31 -5.99
C ALA A 70 -14.15 -5.57 -4.66
N ARG A 71 -15.36 -5.49 -4.09
CA ARG A 71 -15.56 -4.91 -2.76
C ARG A 71 -14.85 -5.76 -1.71
N ILE A 72 -14.14 -5.09 -0.80
CA ILE A 72 -13.40 -5.71 0.29
C ILE A 72 -13.95 -5.23 1.63
N ALA A 73 -13.75 -6.03 2.68
CA ALA A 73 -13.91 -5.61 4.06
C ALA A 73 -12.53 -5.55 4.71
N PHE A 74 -12.17 -4.39 5.26
CA PHE A 74 -10.95 -4.24 6.04
C PHE A 74 -11.17 -4.83 7.43
N LEU A 75 -10.39 -5.85 7.78
CA LEU A 75 -10.48 -6.52 9.08
C LEU A 75 -9.57 -5.84 10.11
N SER A 76 -8.29 -5.74 9.79
CA SER A 76 -7.29 -5.13 10.65
C SER A 76 -6.01 -4.84 9.86
N ALA A 77 -5.18 -3.96 10.43
CA ALA A 77 -3.79 -3.81 10.04
C ALA A 77 -2.93 -3.69 11.31
N ASN A 78 -1.73 -4.26 11.24
CA ASN A 78 -0.68 -3.98 12.20
C ASN A 78 0.37 -3.13 11.48
N ASN A 79 0.43 -1.86 11.85
CA ASN A 79 1.30 -0.89 11.19
C ASN A 79 2.41 -0.47 12.15
N SER A 80 3.66 -0.45 11.68
CA SER A 80 4.79 0.07 12.45
C SER A 80 4.78 1.60 12.55
N SER A 81 4.08 2.26 11.63
CA SER A 81 3.87 3.71 11.58
C SER A 81 2.61 4.01 10.77
N GLY A 82 2.03 5.20 10.90
CA GLY A 82 0.91 5.64 10.08
C GLY A 82 -0.41 4.92 10.34
N THR A 83 -1.37 5.12 9.44
CA THR A 83 -2.71 4.57 9.55
C THR A 83 -3.13 3.89 8.24
N ALA A 84 -3.84 2.76 8.37
CA ALA A 84 -4.45 2.06 7.24
C ALA A 84 -5.97 2.14 7.36
N GLY A 85 -6.65 2.34 6.24
CA GLY A 85 -8.11 2.36 6.14
C GLY A 85 -8.59 1.82 4.80
N VAL A 86 -9.91 1.77 4.64
CA VAL A 86 -10.55 1.36 3.38
C VAL A 86 -11.30 2.53 2.77
N GLU A 87 -11.08 2.74 1.48
CA GLU A 87 -11.78 3.73 0.65
C GLU A 87 -12.35 2.99 -0.56
N GLY A 88 -13.66 2.70 -0.53
CA GLY A 88 -14.33 1.93 -1.59
C GLY A 88 -13.82 0.49 -1.71
N SER A 89 -13.08 0.20 -2.78
CA SER A 89 -12.45 -1.11 -3.03
C SER A 89 -10.93 -1.07 -2.89
N ALA A 90 -10.38 -0.05 -2.22
CA ALA A 90 -8.95 0.10 -2.00
C ALA A 90 -8.62 0.19 -0.51
N ILE A 91 -7.50 -0.43 -0.11
CA ILE A 91 -6.86 -0.16 1.16
C ILE A 91 -5.91 1.03 0.98
N ILE A 92 -6.10 2.07 1.77
CA ILE A 92 -5.27 3.27 1.76
C ILE A 92 -4.44 3.27 3.04
N TYR A 93 -3.12 3.33 2.87
CA TYR A 93 -2.17 3.54 3.95
C TYR A 93 -1.57 4.94 3.85
N ARG A 94 -1.57 5.65 4.97
CA ARG A 94 -1.07 7.03 5.10
C ARG A 94 0.02 7.08 6.15
N THR A 95 1.20 7.59 5.80
CA THR A 95 2.24 7.88 6.79
C THR A 95 1.88 9.14 7.57
N PRO A 96 2.33 9.28 8.82
CA PRO A 96 2.14 10.51 9.58
C PRO A 96 2.84 11.70 8.89
N PHE A 97 2.39 12.91 9.24
CA PHE A 97 2.99 14.17 8.80
C PHE A 97 4.34 14.41 9.48
#